data_AF-A0A7I8IPR5-F1
#
_entry.id   AF-A0A7I8IPR5-F1
#
_cell.length_a   1.000
_cell.length_b   1.000
_cell.length_c   1.000
_cell.angle_alpha   90.00
_cell.angle_beta   90.00
_cell.angle_gamma   90.00
#
_symmetry.space_group_name_H-M   'P 1'
#
loop_
_entity.id
_entity.type
_entity.pdbx_description
1 polymer ?
#
loop_
_entity_poly.entity_id
_entity_poly.type
_entity_poly.pdbx_seq_one_letter_code
_entity_poly.pdbx_strand_id
1 'polypeptide(L)'
;MELVLSDELLGTFVPIIVYWLYSGLYVILGNLDSSGEYRLHPRSEEAKNIVSKLQVVKGVLVQQAFQIVVALCLFALVKDDSQTARPQPPLLVVLAQMVVAMLVLDTWQYFMHRYMHINKFLYKHVHSKHHMLVPRTGIFFFSFATVKTVDDHCGMCLPGNVFHMLFGNNSAYHDIHHQLYGNKYNFSQPFFVAWDRILGTHMPYKLERRKEGGLEARPAKD
;
A
#
# COMPACT_ATOMS: atom_id res chain seq x y z
N MET A 1 8.64 -21.67 28.37
CA MET A 1 9.51 -20.99 27.39
C MET A 1 8.62 -20.04 26.61
N GLU A 2 8.58 -18.76 27.01
CA GLU A 2 7.90 -17.76 26.19
C GLU A 2 8.72 -17.59 24.91
N LEU A 3 8.08 -17.83 23.76
CA LEU A 3 8.67 -17.56 22.45
C LEU A 3 8.72 -16.04 22.28
N VAL A 4 9.75 -15.39 22.82
CA VAL A 4 10.00 -13.97 22.55
C VAL A 4 10.54 -13.86 21.13
N LEU A 5 9.66 -13.64 20.15
CA LEU A 5 10.06 -13.30 18.79
C LEU A 5 10.80 -11.96 18.80
N SER A 6 11.86 -11.86 18.00
CA SER A 6 12.60 -10.62 17.83
C SER A 6 11.76 -9.57 17.09
N ASP A 7 12.03 -8.28 17.34
CA ASP A 7 11.29 -7.19 16.70
C ASP A 7 11.47 -7.21 15.18
N GLU A 8 12.58 -7.75 14.66
CA GLU A 8 12.82 -7.93 13.23
C GLU A 8 11.89 -8.99 12.62
N LEU A 9 11.71 -10.13 13.31
CA LEU A 9 10.77 -11.17 12.87
C LEU A 9 9.34 -10.65 12.93
N LEU A 10 8.97 -9.92 13.98
CA LEU A 10 7.66 -9.30 14.09
C LEU A 10 7.43 -8.27 12.97
N GLY A 11 8.41 -7.40 12.68
CA GLY A 11 8.34 -6.44 11.58
C GLY A 11 8.25 -7.07 10.20
N THR A 12 8.84 -8.24 10.02
CA THR A 12 8.79 -8.98 8.75
C THR A 12 7.43 -9.66 8.56
N PHE A 13 6.95 -10.39 9.57
CA PHE A 13 5.82 -11.31 9.39
C PHE A 13 4.47 -10.73 9.78
N VAL A 14 4.39 -9.79 10.74
CA VAL A 14 3.09 -9.25 11.20
C VAL A 14 2.32 -8.55 10.08
N PRO A 15 2.91 -7.65 9.27
CA PRO A 15 2.17 -7.04 8.16
C PRO A 15 1.68 -8.05 7.12
N ILE A 16 2.42 -9.14 6.90
CA ILE A 16 2.03 -10.23 5.99
C ILE A 16 0.84 -11.00 6.54
N ILE A 17 0.87 -11.37 7.82
CA ILE A 17 -0.25 -12.04 8.49
C ILE A 17 -1.49 -11.15 8.44
N VAL A 18 -1.34 -9.87 8.76
CA VAL A 18 -2.42 -8.89 8.72
C VAL A 18 -3.01 -8.76 7.31
N TYR A 19 -2.17 -8.72 6.27
CA TYR A 19 -2.63 -8.74 4.88
C TYR A 19 -3.55 -9.94 4.60
N TRP A 20 -3.15 -11.15 4.97
CA TRP A 20 -3.93 -12.35 4.70
C TRP A 20 -5.23 -12.42 5.50
N LEU A 21 -5.18 -12.08 6.78
CA LEU A 21 -6.37 -12.06 7.63
C LEU A 21 -7.39 -11.04 7.12
N TYR A 22 -6.93 -9.83 6.81
CA TYR A 22 -7.83 -8.74 6.41
C TYR A 22 -8.34 -8.90 4.97
N SER A 23 -7.51 -9.38 4.05
CA SER A 23 -7.98 -9.77 2.70
C SER A 23 -8.98 -10.92 2.76
N GLY A 24 -8.71 -11.92 3.61
CA GLY A 24 -9.61 -13.05 3.85
C GLY A 24 -10.97 -12.63 4.40
N LEU A 25 -10.98 -11.67 5.34
CA LEU A 25 -12.20 -11.04 5.83
C LEU A 25 -13.02 -10.43 4.69
N TYR A 26 -12.38 -9.66 3.81
CA TYR A 26 -13.05 -9.07 2.64
C TYR A 26 -13.57 -10.11 1.63
N VAL A 27 -12.87 -11.22 1.45
CA VAL A 27 -13.37 -12.36 0.67
C VAL A 27 -14.63 -12.97 1.31
N ILE A 28 -14.63 -13.18 2.63
CA ILE A 28 -15.79 -13.70 3.35
C ILE A 28 -16.97 -12.74 3.23
N LEU A 29 -16.77 -11.45 3.52
CA LEU A 29 -17.80 -10.41 3.42
C LEU A 29 -18.35 -10.30 2.00
N GLY A 30 -17.48 -10.37 0.98
CA GLY A 30 -17.90 -10.37 -0.41
C GLY A 30 -18.70 -11.62 -0.81
N ASN A 31 -18.46 -12.78 -0.17
CA ASN A 31 -19.28 -13.97 -0.41
C ASN A 31 -20.63 -13.88 0.32
N LEU A 32 -20.67 -13.27 1.52
CA LEU A 32 -21.89 -13.03 2.28
C LEU A 32 -22.80 -12.01 1.60
N ASP A 33 -22.23 -11.01 0.91
CA ASP A 33 -22.95 -10.07 0.04
C ASP A 33 -23.46 -10.79 -1.23
N SER A 34 -24.49 -11.59 -1.05
CA SER A 34 -25.11 -12.42 -2.10
C SER A 34 -25.84 -11.57 -3.15
N SER A 35 -26.38 -10.42 -2.74
CA SER A 35 -27.00 -9.44 -3.63
C SER A 35 -25.97 -8.57 -4.37
N GLY A 36 -24.71 -8.57 -3.91
CA GLY A 36 -23.65 -7.75 -4.49
C GLY A 36 -23.86 -6.25 -4.27
N GLU A 37 -24.72 -5.88 -3.31
CA GLU A 37 -25.20 -4.51 -3.11
C GLU A 37 -24.10 -3.54 -2.71
N TYR A 38 -23.01 -4.04 -2.13
CA TYR A 38 -21.92 -3.21 -1.62
C TYR A 38 -20.69 -3.19 -2.52
N ARG A 39 -20.71 -3.91 -3.65
CA ARG A 39 -19.58 -3.96 -4.60
C ARG A 39 -19.58 -2.76 -5.53
N LEU A 40 -18.39 -2.24 -5.84
CA LEU A 40 -18.18 -1.21 -6.86
C LEU A 40 -18.17 -1.80 -8.28
N HIS A 41 -17.73 -3.05 -8.42
CA HIS A 41 -17.76 -3.82 -9.66
C HIS A 41 -18.76 -4.97 -9.56
N PRO A 42 -19.72 -5.08 -10.51
CA PRO A 42 -20.64 -6.21 -10.56
C PRO A 42 -19.92 -7.55 -10.72
N ARG A 43 -20.53 -8.63 -10.22
CA ARG A 43 -20.00 -10.00 -10.41
C ARG A 43 -19.89 -10.41 -11.88
N SER A 44 -20.72 -9.84 -12.75
CA SER A 44 -20.64 -10.05 -14.21
C SER A 44 -19.38 -9.43 -14.83
N GLU A 45 -18.82 -8.39 -14.22
CA GLU A 45 -17.51 -7.84 -14.60
C GLU A 45 -16.38 -8.70 -14.02
N GLU A 46 -16.48 -9.12 -12.75
CA GLU A 46 -15.50 -10.04 -12.15
C GLU A 46 -15.38 -11.36 -12.94
N ALA A 47 -16.48 -11.86 -13.52
CA ALA A 47 -16.49 -13.06 -14.35
C ALA A 47 -15.65 -12.92 -15.64
N LYS A 48 -15.31 -11.70 -16.05
CA LYS A 48 -14.42 -11.42 -17.19
C LYS A 48 -12.94 -11.48 -16.82
N ASN A 49 -12.61 -11.72 -15.54
CA ASN A 49 -11.23 -11.86 -15.10
C ASN A 49 -10.55 -13.04 -15.81
N ILE A 50 -9.47 -12.73 -16.53
CA ILE A 50 -8.67 -13.73 -17.27
C ILE A 50 -7.82 -14.56 -16.29
N VAL A 51 -7.53 -14.01 -15.11
CA VAL A 51 -6.69 -14.64 -14.09
C VAL A 51 -7.57 -15.29 -13.00
N SER A 52 -7.34 -16.57 -12.73
CA SER A 52 -8.03 -17.28 -11.65
C SER A 52 -7.58 -16.83 -10.25
N LYS A 53 -8.45 -16.98 -9.25
CA LYS A 53 -8.11 -16.68 -7.84
C LYS A 53 -6.88 -17.45 -7.35
N LEU A 54 -6.70 -18.70 -7.80
CA LEU A 54 -5.53 -19.51 -7.45
C LEU A 54 -4.25 -18.92 -8.05
N GLN A 55 -4.29 -18.41 -9.28
CA GLN A 55 -3.15 -17.73 -9.88
C GLN A 55 -2.81 -16.44 -9.13
N VAL A 56 -3.81 -15.68 -8.66
CA VAL A 56 -3.60 -14.51 -7.81
C VAL A 56 -2.93 -14.90 -6.50
N VAL A 57 -3.45 -15.91 -5.79
CA VAL A 57 -2.86 -16.40 -4.52
C VAL A 57 -1.41 -16.85 -4.73
N LYS A 58 -1.13 -17.62 -5.79
CA LYS A 58 0.23 -18.01 -6.15
C LYS A 58 1.11 -16.78 -6.43
N GLY A 59 0.62 -15.80 -7.17
CA GLY A 59 1.32 -14.55 -7.45
C GLY A 59 1.67 -13.78 -6.19
N VAL A 60 0.74 -13.63 -5.25
CA VAL A 60 0.96 -12.97 -3.97
C VAL A 60 1.99 -13.72 -3.12
N LEU A 61 1.90 -15.05 -3.03
CA LEU A 61 2.88 -15.86 -2.30
C LEU A 61 4.27 -15.75 -2.92
N VAL A 62 4.37 -15.75 -4.26
CA VAL A 62 5.65 -15.54 -4.97
C VAL A 62 6.18 -14.13 -4.71
N GLN A 63 5.33 -13.11 -4.73
CA GLN A 63 5.73 -11.73 -4.45
C GLN A 63 6.19 -11.56 -3.00
N GLN A 64 5.47 -12.10 -2.02
CA GLN A 64 5.85 -12.04 -0.60
C GLN A 64 7.12 -12.86 -0.34
N ALA A 65 7.24 -14.05 -0.94
CA ALA A 65 8.48 -14.83 -0.88
C ALA A 65 9.64 -14.05 -1.49
N PHE A 66 9.44 -13.39 -2.64
CA PHE A 66 10.45 -12.52 -3.24
C PHE A 66 10.78 -11.32 -2.35
N GLN A 67 9.81 -10.65 -1.73
CA GLN A 67 10.03 -9.53 -0.81
C GLN A 67 10.79 -9.97 0.44
N ILE A 68 10.44 -11.13 1.02
CA ILE A 68 11.17 -11.73 2.15
C ILE A 68 12.58 -12.08 1.72
N VAL A 69 12.75 -12.77 0.59
CA VAL A 69 14.08 -13.12 0.05
C VAL A 69 14.88 -11.87 -0.23
N VAL A 70 14.32 -10.82 -0.85
CA VAL A 70 15.02 -9.55 -1.09
C VAL A 70 15.36 -8.86 0.21
N ALA A 71 14.48 -8.84 1.20
CA ALA A 71 14.78 -8.25 2.51
C ALA A 71 15.90 -9.02 3.21
N LEU A 72 15.78 -10.36 3.32
CA LEU A 72 16.81 -11.22 3.91
C LEU A 72 18.12 -11.17 3.13
N CYS A 73 18.07 -11.14 1.80
CA CYS A 73 19.23 -10.97 0.93
C CYS A 73 19.82 -9.57 1.07
N LEU A 74 19.05 -8.50 1.19
CA LEU A 74 19.60 -7.18 1.48
C LEU A 74 20.29 -7.20 2.84
N PHE A 75 19.68 -7.78 3.87
CA PHE A 75 20.34 -7.98 5.16
C PHE A 75 21.60 -8.87 5.07
N ALA A 76 21.60 -9.85 4.17
CA ALA A 76 22.68 -10.81 3.98
C ALA A 76 23.70 -10.46 2.89
N LEU A 77 23.47 -9.44 2.05
CA LEU A 77 24.32 -8.92 0.96
C LEU A 77 24.88 -7.54 1.31
N VAL A 78 24.18 -6.78 2.16
CA VAL A 78 24.83 -5.74 2.98
C VAL A 78 25.80 -6.38 3.97
N LYS A 79 25.64 -7.69 4.23
CA LYS A 79 26.74 -8.55 4.67
C LYS A 79 27.48 -9.06 3.44
N ASP A 80 28.74 -8.72 3.30
CA ASP A 80 29.47 -8.93 2.05
C ASP A 80 29.81 -10.42 1.79
N ASP A 81 29.64 -10.82 0.52
CA ASP A 81 30.47 -11.74 -0.28
C ASP A 81 29.67 -12.23 -1.50
N SER A 82 29.60 -11.31 -2.45
CA SER A 82 28.94 -11.33 -3.76
C SER A 82 28.86 -12.68 -4.49
N GLN A 83 27.70 -12.98 -5.11
CA GLN A 83 27.58 -13.45 -6.52
C GLN A 83 26.17 -13.15 -7.05
N THR A 84 26.02 -12.69 -8.29
CA THR A 84 24.75 -12.90 -9.03
C THR A 84 24.97 -13.15 -10.52
N ALA A 85 24.05 -13.92 -11.11
CA ALA A 85 23.62 -13.72 -12.50
C ALA A 85 22.12 -14.01 -12.69
N ARG A 86 21.37 -12.98 -13.11
CA ARG A 86 20.36 -13.05 -14.21
C ARG A 86 21.10 -12.59 -15.50
N PRO A 87 20.56 -12.64 -16.74
CA PRO A 87 21.04 -11.73 -17.79
C PRO A 87 20.59 -10.34 -17.37
N GLN A 88 21.41 -9.77 -16.51
CA GLN A 88 21.34 -8.40 -16.06
C GLN A 88 21.40 -7.53 -17.33
N PRO A 89 20.77 -6.34 -17.36
CA PRO A 89 21.33 -5.23 -18.15
C PRO A 89 22.85 -5.32 -18.00
N PRO A 90 23.64 -5.17 -19.09
CA PRO A 90 25.09 -5.42 -19.05
C PRO A 90 25.61 -4.88 -17.73
N LEU A 91 26.30 -5.67 -16.90
CA LEU A 91 26.50 -5.38 -15.47
C LEU A 91 26.74 -3.89 -15.18
N LEU A 92 27.49 -3.22 -16.06
CA LEU A 92 27.66 -1.77 -16.14
C LEU A 92 26.38 -0.92 -16.04
N VAL A 93 25.31 -1.22 -16.77
CA VAL A 93 24.00 -0.54 -16.73
C VAL A 93 23.33 -0.72 -15.37
N VAL A 94 23.34 -1.92 -14.80
CA VAL A 94 22.80 -2.14 -13.44
C VAL A 94 23.62 -1.38 -12.41
N LEU A 95 24.96 -1.46 -12.50
CA LEU A 95 25.87 -0.71 -11.63
C LEU A 95 25.66 0.80 -11.79
N ALA A 96 25.48 1.31 -13.01
CA ALA A 96 25.22 2.71 -13.26
C ALA A 96 23.85 3.14 -12.69
N GLN A 97 22.80 2.35 -12.89
CA GLN A 97 21.48 2.61 -12.30
C GLN A 97 21.53 2.59 -10.77
N MET A 98 22.26 1.65 -10.18
CA MET A 98 22.48 1.58 -8.74
C MET A 98 23.28 2.80 -8.25
N VAL A 99 24.35 3.19 -8.92
CA VAL A 99 25.14 4.38 -8.56
C VAL A 99 24.29 5.64 -8.65
N VAL A 100 23.51 5.82 -9.72
CA VAL A 100 22.60 6.96 -9.84
C VAL A 100 21.54 6.93 -8.75
N ALA A 101 20.91 5.78 -8.48
CA ALA A 101 19.92 5.65 -7.42
C ALA A 101 20.51 5.92 -6.03
N MET A 102 21.71 5.40 -5.73
CA MET A 102 22.45 5.67 -4.49
C MET A 102 22.75 7.16 -4.36
N LEU A 103 23.29 7.80 -5.41
CA LEU A 103 23.61 9.24 -5.37
C LEU A 103 22.36 10.09 -5.17
N VAL A 104 21.26 9.79 -5.86
CA VAL A 104 19.99 10.53 -5.71
C VAL A 104 19.43 10.33 -4.30
N LEU A 105 19.39 9.08 -3.82
CA LEU A 105 18.86 8.75 -2.50
C LEU A 105 19.71 9.35 -1.37
N ASP A 106 21.03 9.23 -1.44
CA ASP A 106 21.97 9.79 -0.46
C ASP A 106 21.93 11.31 -0.45
N THR A 107 21.87 11.93 -1.64
CA THR A 107 21.71 13.38 -1.76
C THR A 107 20.42 13.81 -1.07
N TRP A 108 19.29 13.19 -1.42
CA TRP A 108 18.00 13.50 -0.82
C TRP A 108 18.00 13.27 0.71
N GLN A 109 18.48 12.11 1.16
CA GLN A 109 18.57 11.75 2.57
C GLN A 109 19.47 12.73 3.33
N TYR A 110 20.69 12.98 2.87
CA TYR A 110 21.61 13.90 3.53
C TYR A 110 21.01 15.29 3.67
N PHE A 111 20.50 15.89 2.59
CA PHE A 111 19.99 17.25 2.65
C PHE A 111 18.72 17.35 3.49
N MET A 112 17.78 16.42 3.36
CA MET A 112 16.54 16.42 4.16
C MET A 112 16.84 16.16 5.65
N HIS A 113 17.68 15.17 5.95
CA HIS A 113 18.08 14.82 7.30
C HIS A 113 18.87 15.96 7.96
N ARG A 114 19.85 16.54 7.27
CA ARG A 114 20.60 17.71 7.72
C ARG A 114 19.68 18.90 7.96
N TYR A 115 18.74 19.17 7.04
CA TYR A 115 17.78 20.25 7.20
C TYR A 115 16.92 20.07 8.46
N MET A 116 16.41 18.85 8.68
CA MET A 116 15.66 18.50 9.90
C MET A 116 16.49 18.64 11.18
N HIS A 117 17.79 18.38 11.14
CA HIS A 117 18.69 18.56 12.29
C HIS A 117 19.07 20.02 12.56
N ILE A 118 19.28 20.83 11.53
CA ILE A 118 19.69 22.23 11.67
C ILE A 118 18.51 23.11 12.07
N ASN A 119 17.33 22.84 11.51
CA ASN A 119 16.13 23.57 11.86
C ASN A 119 15.67 23.15 13.27
N LYS A 120 15.86 24.03 14.27
CA LYS A 120 15.51 23.76 15.68
C LYS A 120 14.05 23.33 15.87
N PHE A 121 13.13 23.90 15.08
CA PHE A 121 11.71 23.54 15.16
C PHE A 121 11.48 22.11 14.66
N LEU A 122 11.98 21.77 13.47
CA LEU A 122 11.85 20.43 12.90
C LEU A 122 12.58 19.39 13.75
N TYR A 123 13.76 19.72 14.29
CA TYR A 123 14.50 18.83 15.18
C TYR A 123 13.69 18.51 16.44
N LYS A 124 13.24 19.54 17.16
CA LYS A 124 12.56 19.37 18.46
C LYS A 124 11.19 18.69 18.34
N HIS A 125 10.45 18.93 17.27
CA HIS A 125 9.04 18.50 17.18
C HIS A 125 8.79 17.35 16.21
N VAL A 126 9.65 17.13 15.20
CA VAL A 126 9.46 16.08 14.19
C VAL A 126 10.58 15.05 14.28
N HIS A 127 11.82 15.48 14.09
CA HIS A 127 12.92 14.56 13.84
C HIS A 127 13.41 13.83 15.10
N SER A 128 13.50 14.51 16.25
CA SER A 128 13.79 13.84 17.53
C SER A 128 12.69 12.86 17.94
N LYS A 129 11.42 13.16 17.61
CA LYS A 129 10.29 12.25 17.86
C LYS A 129 10.36 11.02 16.96
N HIS A 130 10.70 11.19 15.68
CA HIS A 130 10.94 10.10 14.74
C HIS A 130 12.04 9.14 15.23
N HIS A 131 13.16 9.65 15.74
CA HIS A 131 14.23 8.83 16.34
C HIS A 131 13.82 8.08 17.61
N MET A 132 12.75 8.51 18.28
CA MET A 132 12.19 7.82 19.45
C MET A 132 11.11 6.80 19.09
N LEU A 133 10.79 6.61 17.80
CA LEU A 133 9.87 5.56 17.38
C LEU A 133 10.51 4.20 17.65
N VAL A 134 9.90 3.45 18.58
CA VAL A 134 10.32 2.08 18.91
C VAL A 134 9.97 1.16 17.73
N PRO A 135 10.77 0.13 17.42
CA PRO A 135 10.49 -0.81 16.33
C PRO A 135 9.04 -1.33 16.31
N ARG A 136 8.47 -1.58 17.49
CA ARG A 136 7.07 -1.99 17.68
C ARG A 136 6.03 -0.97 17.21
N THR A 137 6.32 0.33 17.35
CA THR A 137 5.48 1.39 16.77
C THR A 137 5.50 1.33 15.24
N GLY A 138 6.66 1.04 14.66
CA GLY A 138 6.79 0.79 13.22
C GLY A 138 5.98 -0.43 12.77
N ILE A 139 6.05 -1.55 13.50
CA ILE A 139 5.26 -2.76 13.24
C ILE A 139 3.76 -2.43 13.21
N PHE A 140 3.26 -1.71 14.23
CA PHE A 140 1.87 -1.28 14.28
C PHE A 140 1.51 -0.38 13.10
N PHE A 141 2.34 0.63 12.81
CA PHE A 141 2.10 1.57 11.72
C PHE A 141 2.01 0.87 10.36
N PHE A 142 2.95 0.00 10.02
CA PHE A 142 2.93 -0.73 8.75
C PHE A 142 1.78 -1.74 8.67
N SER A 143 1.42 -2.37 9.80
CA SER A 143 0.24 -3.24 9.85
C SER A 143 -1.05 -2.45 9.60
N PHE A 144 -1.18 -1.27 10.20
CA PHE A 144 -2.30 -0.37 9.97
C PHE A 144 -2.34 0.15 8.53
N ALA A 145 -1.18 0.50 7.96
CA ALA A 145 -1.05 0.86 6.55
C ALA A 145 -1.54 -0.27 5.64
N THR A 146 -1.14 -1.52 5.92
CA THR A 146 -1.61 -2.70 5.18
C THR A 146 -3.13 -2.84 5.25
N VAL A 147 -3.74 -2.67 6.43
CA VAL A 147 -5.19 -2.69 6.60
C VAL A 147 -5.85 -1.62 5.73
N LYS A 148 -5.38 -0.37 5.78
CA LYS A 148 -5.94 0.71 4.95
C LYS A 148 -5.73 0.48 3.46
N THR A 149 -4.58 -0.02 3.04
CA THR A 149 -4.36 -0.34 1.63
C THR A 149 -5.32 -1.43 1.16
N VAL A 150 -5.49 -2.51 1.92
CA VAL A 150 -6.44 -3.58 1.55
C VAL A 150 -7.88 -3.04 1.53
N ASP A 151 -8.28 -2.24 2.53
CA ASP A 151 -9.57 -1.56 2.60
C ASP A 151 -9.81 -0.72 1.34
N ASP A 152 -8.89 0.18 0.99
CA ASP A 152 -8.99 1.10 -0.15
C ASP A 152 -8.98 0.38 -1.52
N HIS A 153 -8.59 -0.90 -1.58
CA HIS A 153 -8.54 -1.71 -2.81
C HIS A 153 -9.52 -2.89 -2.79
N CYS A 154 -10.37 -3.02 -1.77
CA CYS A 154 -11.22 -4.21 -1.62
C CYS A 154 -12.37 -4.27 -2.65
N GLY A 155 -12.62 -3.16 -3.37
CA GLY A 155 -13.71 -3.05 -4.34
C GLY A 155 -15.11 -3.03 -3.72
N MET A 156 -15.21 -2.84 -2.40
CA MET A 156 -16.47 -2.81 -1.66
C MET A 156 -16.63 -1.53 -0.83
N CYS A 157 -17.86 -1.05 -0.71
CA CYS A 157 -18.27 0.05 0.14
C CYS A 157 -19.31 -0.45 1.16
N LEU A 158 -18.81 -1.04 2.25
CA LEU A 158 -19.63 -1.62 3.30
C LEU A 158 -20.26 -0.54 4.20
N PRO A 159 -21.53 -0.73 4.62
CA PRO A 159 -22.19 0.21 5.53
C PRO A 159 -21.52 0.14 6.90
N GLY A 160 -21.26 1.31 7.51
CA GLY A 160 -20.64 1.40 8.83
C GLY A 160 -19.14 1.08 8.86
N ASN A 161 -18.47 0.98 7.70
CA ASN A 161 -17.01 0.82 7.68
C ASN A 161 -16.33 2.04 8.33
N VAL A 162 -15.70 1.82 9.47
CA VAL A 162 -15.03 2.87 10.27
C VAL A 162 -13.92 3.58 9.51
N PHE A 163 -13.25 2.89 8.59
CA PHE A 163 -12.19 3.49 7.80
C PHE A 163 -12.73 4.46 6.76
N HIS A 164 -13.86 4.13 6.13
CA HIS A 164 -14.50 5.03 5.16
C HIS A 164 -15.09 6.27 5.85
N MET A 165 -15.45 6.18 7.14
CA MET A 165 -15.92 7.32 7.93
C MET A 165 -14.77 8.24 8.37
N LEU A 166 -13.60 7.67 8.68
CA LEU A 166 -12.46 8.42 9.21
C LEU A 166 -11.52 8.95 8.13
N PHE A 167 -11.44 8.28 6.97
CA PHE A 167 -10.48 8.57 5.92
C PHE A 167 -11.17 8.82 4.58
N GLY A 168 -10.77 9.90 3.91
CA GLY A 168 -11.36 10.33 2.63
C GLY A 168 -10.91 9.51 1.42
N ASN A 169 -9.74 8.87 1.51
CA ASN A 169 -9.29 7.88 0.54
C ASN A 169 -9.77 6.49 1.02
N ASN A 170 -10.72 5.95 0.28
CA ASN A 170 -11.38 4.67 0.50
C ASN A 170 -11.57 3.95 -0.85
N SER A 171 -12.28 2.82 -0.86
CA SER A 171 -12.53 2.03 -2.07
C SER A 171 -13.09 2.85 -3.24
N ALA A 172 -14.06 3.74 -2.99
CA ALA A 172 -14.69 4.53 -4.05
C ALA A 172 -13.77 5.65 -4.57
N TYR A 173 -13.02 6.29 -3.67
CA TYR A 173 -11.98 7.26 -4.05
C TYR A 173 -10.93 6.63 -4.98
N HIS A 174 -10.50 5.42 -4.66
CA HIS A 174 -9.50 4.70 -5.44
C HIS A 174 -10.09 4.09 -6.73
N ASP A 175 -11.35 3.67 -6.72
CA ASP A 175 -12.05 3.25 -7.95
C ASP A 175 -12.06 4.37 -9.00
N ILE A 176 -12.36 5.61 -8.59
CA ILE A 176 -12.31 6.79 -9.48
C ILE A 176 -10.92 6.95 -10.12
N HIS A 177 -9.85 6.64 -9.40
CA HIS A 177 -8.47 6.67 -9.94
C HIS A 177 -8.24 5.63 -11.03
N HIS A 178 -8.84 4.43 -10.91
CA HIS A 178 -8.72 3.35 -11.91
C HIS A 178 -9.63 3.50 -13.13
N GLN A 179 -10.61 4.41 -13.10
CA GLN A 179 -11.43 4.70 -14.26
C GLN A 179 -10.58 5.28 -15.41
N LEU A 180 -11.08 5.22 -16.66
CA LEU A 180 -10.30 5.57 -17.86
C LEU A 180 -9.65 6.98 -17.83
N TYR A 181 -10.30 7.95 -17.17
CA TYR A 181 -9.79 9.31 -16.98
C TYR A 181 -9.14 9.54 -15.59
N GLY A 182 -9.18 8.53 -14.73
CA GLY A 182 -8.79 8.57 -13.32
C GLY A 182 -7.29 8.70 -13.10
N ASN A 183 -6.45 8.31 -14.07
CA ASN A 183 -4.99 8.45 -14.02
C ASN A 183 -4.47 9.90 -13.86
N LYS A 184 -5.37 10.90 -13.82
CA LYS A 184 -5.06 12.32 -13.60
C LYS A 184 -5.45 12.80 -12.20
N TYR A 185 -6.10 11.98 -11.39
CA TYR A 185 -6.71 12.39 -10.13
C TYR A 185 -6.53 11.34 -9.03
N ASN A 186 -6.80 11.75 -7.79
CA ASN A 186 -6.92 10.89 -6.62
C ASN A 186 -5.68 10.00 -6.33
N PHE A 187 -4.49 10.58 -6.37
CA PHE A 187 -3.22 9.86 -6.22
C PHE A 187 -2.88 9.46 -4.78
N SER A 188 -3.48 10.13 -3.80
CA SER A 188 -3.11 9.99 -2.39
C SER A 188 -3.57 8.65 -1.81
N GLN A 189 -2.60 7.85 -1.41
CA GLN A 189 -2.77 6.66 -0.59
C GLN A 189 -1.67 6.60 0.48
N PRO A 190 -1.86 5.91 1.61
CA PRO A 190 -3.06 5.15 2.01
C PRO A 190 -3.88 5.85 3.12
N PHE A 191 -3.60 7.11 3.47
CA PHE A 191 -4.21 7.74 4.66
C PHE A 191 -4.98 9.04 4.44
N PHE A 192 -4.49 9.97 3.62
CA PHE A 192 -5.10 11.31 3.55
C PHE A 192 -5.10 11.85 2.13
N VAL A 193 -6.18 12.53 1.76
CA VAL A 193 -6.36 13.18 0.45
C VAL A 193 -5.81 14.61 0.37
N ALA A 194 -5.05 15.03 1.37
CA ALA A 194 -4.63 16.42 1.54
C ALA A 194 -3.82 16.91 0.33
N TRP A 195 -2.91 16.08 -0.19
CA TRP A 195 -2.08 16.45 -1.33
C TRP A 195 -2.87 16.61 -2.61
N ASP A 196 -3.84 15.73 -2.88
CA ASP A 196 -4.72 15.89 -4.03
C ASP A 196 -5.53 17.19 -3.96
N ARG A 197 -5.96 17.59 -2.76
CA ARG A 197 -6.67 18.87 -2.58
C ARG A 197 -5.75 20.08 -2.76
N ILE A 198 -4.53 20.01 -2.22
CA ILE A 198 -3.53 21.08 -2.33
C ILE A 198 -3.10 21.29 -3.79
N LEU A 199 -2.91 20.20 -4.53
CA LEU A 199 -2.40 20.23 -5.90
C LEU A 199 -3.51 20.28 -6.96
N GLY A 200 -4.78 20.33 -6.56
CA GLY A 200 -5.92 20.38 -7.48
C GLY A 200 -6.15 19.09 -8.28
N THR A 201 -5.65 17.95 -7.77
CA THR A 201 -5.83 16.62 -8.37
C THR A 201 -6.89 15.78 -7.65
N HIS A 202 -7.64 16.37 -6.73
CA HIS A 202 -8.76 15.70 -6.06
C HIS A 202 -10.01 15.70 -6.94
N MET A 203 -10.51 14.51 -7.29
CA MET A 203 -11.78 14.31 -7.98
C MET A 203 -12.86 13.87 -6.97
N PRO A 204 -13.84 14.73 -6.65
CA PRO A 204 -14.95 14.35 -5.79
C PRO A 204 -15.83 13.30 -6.50
N TYR A 205 -16.56 12.51 -5.72
CA TYR A 205 -17.38 11.42 -6.27
C TYR A 205 -18.72 11.28 -5.53
N LYS A 206 -19.68 10.65 -6.20
CA LYS A 206 -20.96 10.19 -5.65
C LYS A 206 -21.06 8.68 -5.84
N LEU A 207 -21.65 8.00 -4.85
CA LEU A 207 -21.99 6.59 -4.97
C LEU A 207 -23.45 6.47 -5.42
N GLU A 208 -23.65 5.83 -6.57
CA GLU A 208 -24.98 5.55 -7.12
C GLU A 208 -25.25 4.05 -7.08
N ARG A 209 -26.48 3.65 -6.78
CA ARG A 209 -26.90 2.24 -6.89
C ARG A 209 -27.17 1.90 -8.34
N ARG A 210 -26.61 0.78 -8.82
CA ARG A 210 -26.90 0.24 -10.15
C ARG A 210 -28.27 -0.43 -10.16
N LYS A 211 -28.95 -0.39 -11.31
CA LYS A 211 -30.26 -1.06 -11.51
C LYS A 211 -30.20 -2.57 -11.31
N GLU A 212 -29.06 -3.18 -11.60
CA GLU A 212 -28.82 -4.63 -11.52
C GLU A 212 -28.22 -5.06 -10.16
N GLY A 213 -28.12 -4.12 -9.19
CA GLY A 213 -27.45 -4.34 -7.90
C GLY A 213 -26.00 -3.85 -7.90
N GLY A 214 -25.52 -3.50 -6.71
CA GLY A 214 -24.19 -2.92 -6.49
C GLY A 214 -24.15 -1.40 -6.59
N LEU A 215 -22.93 -0.88 -6.47
CA LEU A 215 -22.60 0.53 -6.43
C LEU A 215 -21.76 0.93 -7.64
N GLU A 216 -21.79 2.22 -7.97
CA GLU A 216 -20.92 2.85 -8.94
C GLU A 216 -20.41 4.16 -8.36
N ALA A 217 -19.09 4.32 -8.29
CA ALA A 217 -18.49 5.60 -7.98
C ALA A 217 -18.45 6.46 -9.25
N ARG A 218 -19.13 7.61 -9.24
CA ARG A 218 -19.14 8.56 -10.35
C ARG A 218 -18.50 9.86 -9.94
N PRO A 219 -17.69 10.51 -10.80
CA PRO A 219 -17.23 11.86 -10.53
C PRO A 219 -18.40 12.78 -10.25
N ALA A 220 -18.32 13.49 -9.13
CA ALA A 220 -19.24 14.57 -8.86
C ALA A 220 -18.74 15.79 -9.65
N LYS A 221 -19.65 16.45 -10.37
CA LYS A 221 -19.41 17.84 -10.74
C LYS A 221 -19.70 18.69 -9.50
N ASP A 222 -18.79 19.61 -9.21
CA ASP A 222 -19.03 20.71 -8.27
C ASP A 222 -20.23 21.56 -8.72
#